data_AF-A0AA37UP66-F1
#
_entry.id   AF-A0AA37UP66-F1
#
_cell.length_a   1.000
_cell.length_b   1.000
_cell.length_c   1.000
_cell.angle_alpha   90.00
_cell.angle_beta   90.00
_cell.angle_gamma   90.00
#
_symmetry.space_group_name_H-M   'P 1'
#
loop_
_entity.id
_entity.type
_entity.pdbx_description
1 polymer ?
#
loop_
_entity_poly.entity_id
_entity_poly.type
_entity_poly.pdbx_seq_one_letter_code
_entity_poly.pdbx_strand_id
1 'polypeptide(L)'
;MEVIGAVASFIAIGQALIAGRHVIDVLRAIPGIGNELAWLNNEIETLRLVVEEADMRGTSTDQSLPETPLLKRARLQLGEIVSELEQVHENCVRAVKEDGKVKPKKTKWFLQQNRLSECREKARDARANLLAALQTLQLREAKETKYEAQEKRPTTS
;
A
#
# COMPACT_ATOMS: atom_id res chain seq x y z
N MET A 1 20.07 -10.99 -7.56
CA MET A 1 18.82 -10.28 -7.25
C MET A 1 18.44 -10.73 -5.85
N GLU A 2 18.40 -9.84 -4.87
CA GLU A 2 17.98 -10.23 -3.51
C GLU A 2 16.53 -10.72 -3.56
N VAL A 3 16.28 -11.91 -2.99
CA VAL A 3 14.92 -12.41 -2.85
C VAL A 3 14.30 -11.62 -1.71
N ILE A 4 13.49 -10.63 -2.06
CA ILE A 4 12.68 -9.93 -1.07
C ILE A 4 11.68 -10.95 -0.50
N GLY A 5 11.69 -11.13 0.81
CA GLY A 5 10.72 -11.98 1.51
C GLY A 5 9.35 -11.31 1.62
N ALA A 6 8.32 -12.07 1.95
CA ALA A 6 6.99 -11.52 2.20
C ALA A 6 7.01 -10.45 3.31
N VAL A 7 7.72 -10.72 4.41
CA VAL A 7 7.91 -9.78 5.54
C VAL A 7 8.45 -8.43 5.09
N ALA A 8 9.57 -8.42 4.35
CA ALA A 8 10.17 -7.19 3.84
C ALA A 8 9.20 -6.42 2.93
N SER A 9 8.34 -7.15 2.20
CA SER A 9 7.33 -6.54 1.35
C SER A 9 6.21 -5.87 2.14
N PHE A 10 5.70 -6.53 3.19
CA PHE A 10 4.70 -5.95 4.10
C PHE A 10 5.24 -4.72 4.83
N ILE A 11 6.49 -4.75 5.28
CA ILE A 11 7.15 -3.59 5.89
C ILE A 11 7.17 -2.42 4.90
N ALA A 12 7.64 -2.64 3.67
CA ALA A 12 7.68 -1.59 2.65
C ALA A 12 6.29 -1.04 2.30
N ILE A 13 5.27 -1.91 2.23
CA ILE A 13 3.87 -1.53 2.05
C ILE A 13 3.41 -0.65 3.22
N GLY A 14 3.66 -1.05 4.47
CA GLY A 14 3.29 -0.28 5.66
C GLY A 14 3.93 1.11 5.66
N GLN A 15 5.22 1.21 5.31
CA GLN A 15 5.90 2.51 5.18
C GLN A 15 5.29 3.38 4.07
N ALA A 16 4.96 2.78 2.92
CA ALA A 16 4.33 3.51 1.83
C ALA A 16 2.93 4.05 2.22
N LEU A 17 2.15 3.28 2.99
CA LEU A 17 0.84 3.71 3.49
C LEU A 17 0.96 4.89 4.47
N ILE A 18 1.94 4.85 5.37
CA ILE A 18 2.22 5.95 6.31
C ILE A 18 2.63 7.22 5.55
N ALA A 19 3.57 7.10 4.61
CA ALA A 19 4.04 8.22 3.80
C ALA A 19 2.90 8.81 2.94
N GLY A 20 2.14 7.97 2.25
CA GLY A 20 1.02 8.40 1.41
C GLY A 20 -0.05 9.15 2.21
N ARG A 21 -0.40 8.66 3.41
CA ARG A 21 -1.33 9.36 4.31
C ARG A 21 -0.81 10.74 4.73
N HIS A 22 0.47 10.84 5.10
CA HIS A 22 1.08 12.10 5.47
C HIS A 22 0.96 13.15 4.34
N VAL A 23 1.29 12.75 3.11
CA VAL A 23 1.20 13.65 1.95
C VAL A 23 -0.24 14.05 1.65
N ILE A 24 -1.21 13.14 1.76
CA ILE A 24 -2.64 13.44 1.60
C ILE A 24 -3.12 14.47 2.63
N ASP A 25 -2.71 14.34 3.89
CA ASP A 25 -3.11 15.26 4.94
C ASP A 25 -2.59 16.69 4.68
N VAL A 26 -1.38 16.83 4.12
CA VAL A 26 -0.87 18.12 3.66
C VAL A 26 -1.67 18.66 2.47
N LEU A 27 -1.97 17.81 1.48
CA LEU A 27 -2.72 18.23 0.29
C LEU A 27 -4.17 18.63 0.60
N ARG A 28 -4.79 18.03 1.62
CA ARG A 28 -6.15 18.36 2.08
C ARG A 28 -6.30 19.79 2.58
N ALA A 29 -5.22 20.42 3.03
CA ALA A 29 -5.22 21.83 3.44
C ALA A 29 -5.45 22.80 2.27
N ILE A 30 -5.40 22.32 1.02
CA ILE A 30 -5.57 23.13 -0.18
C ILE A 30 -7.06 23.19 -0.60
N PRO A 31 -7.68 24.38 -0.65
CA PRO A 31 -9.08 24.52 -1.03
C PRO A 31 -9.36 24.03 -2.47
N GLY A 32 -10.37 23.17 -2.64
CA GLY A 32 -10.83 22.67 -3.94
C GLY A 32 -10.36 21.26 -4.33
N ILE A 33 -9.63 20.55 -3.45
CA ILE A 33 -9.00 19.23 -3.70
C ILE A 33 -9.77 18.08 -2.99
N GLY A 34 -11.09 18.25 -2.77
CA GLY A 34 -11.81 17.46 -1.76
C GLY A 34 -12.05 15.98 -2.08
N ASN A 35 -12.61 15.67 -3.25
CA ASN A 35 -13.24 14.35 -3.46
C ASN A 35 -12.24 13.25 -3.79
N GLU A 36 -11.26 13.53 -4.64
CA GLU A 36 -10.25 12.56 -5.06
C GLU A 36 -9.30 12.19 -3.90
N LEU A 37 -8.89 13.17 -3.10
CA LEU A 37 -8.09 12.92 -1.90
C LEU A 37 -8.87 12.17 -0.82
N ALA A 38 -10.14 12.50 -0.61
CA ALA A 38 -10.97 11.78 0.34
C ALA A 38 -11.08 10.30 -0.04
N TRP A 39 -11.29 10.02 -1.32
CA TRP A 39 -11.33 8.64 -1.82
C TRP A 39 -9.98 7.93 -1.66
N LEU A 40 -8.88 8.57 -2.05
CA LEU A 40 -7.55 7.96 -1.96
C LEU A 40 -7.17 7.67 -0.50
N ASN A 41 -7.52 8.57 0.42
CA ASN A 41 -7.35 8.35 1.85
C ASN A 41 -8.13 7.13 2.35
N ASN A 42 -9.37 6.95 1.88
CA ASN A 42 -10.19 5.79 2.28
C ASN A 42 -9.57 4.48 1.78
N GLU A 43 -8.98 4.48 0.58
CA GLU A 43 -8.24 3.31 0.10
C GLU A 43 -6.97 3.04 0.88
N ILE A 44 -6.17 4.07 1.19
CA ILE A 44 -4.97 3.91 2.03
C ILE A 44 -5.33 3.36 3.40
N GLU A 45 -6.42 3.85 4.02
CA GLU A 45 -6.88 3.32 5.31
C GLU A 45 -7.37 1.87 5.18
N THR A 46 -8.09 1.54 4.10
CA THR A 46 -8.52 0.16 3.84
C THR A 46 -7.31 -0.78 3.68
N LEU A 47 -6.29 -0.36 2.93
CA LEU A 47 -5.05 -1.11 2.75
C LEU A 47 -4.31 -1.28 4.07
N ARG A 48 -4.29 -0.25 4.93
CA ARG A 48 -3.70 -0.32 6.28
C ARG A 48 -4.38 -1.41 7.11
N LEU A 49 -5.71 -1.45 7.12
CA LEU A 49 -6.48 -2.48 7.82
C LEU A 49 -6.18 -3.89 7.29
N VAL A 50 -5.97 -4.04 5.98
CA VAL A 50 -5.59 -5.34 5.38
C VAL A 50 -4.20 -5.79 5.84
N VAL A 51 -3.24 -4.86 5.96
CA VAL A 51 -1.90 -5.17 6.48
C VAL A 51 -1.96 -5.51 7.97
N GLU A 52 -2.72 -4.75 8.77
CA GLU A 52 -2.90 -5.04 10.20
C GLU A 52 -3.54 -6.41 10.43
N GLU A 53 -4.52 -6.79 9.61
CA GLU A 53 -5.12 -8.13 9.66
C GLU A 53 -4.11 -9.23 9.29
N ALA A 54 -3.21 -8.96 8.32
CA ALA A 54 -2.13 -9.89 7.98
C ALA A 54 -1.10 -10.04 9.11
N ASP A 55 -0.79 -8.95 9.82
CA ASP A 55 0.06 -8.93 11.01
C ASP A 55 -0.56 -9.75 12.15
N MET A 56 -1.84 -9.55 12.45
CA MET A 56 -2.55 -10.30 13.50
C MET A 56 -2.60 -11.80 13.22
N ARG A 57 -2.59 -12.21 11.94
CA ARG A 57 -2.57 -13.62 11.52
C ARG A 57 -1.17 -14.23 11.48
N GLY A 58 -0.12 -13.42 11.64
CA GLY A 58 1.27 -13.86 11.57
C GLY A 58 1.83 -13.99 10.14
N THR A 59 1.00 -13.92 9.11
CA THR A 59 1.40 -14.08 7.69
C THR A 59 2.44 -13.05 7.26
N SER A 60 2.41 -11.84 7.80
CA SER A 60 3.39 -10.78 7.48
C SER A 60 4.67 -10.85 8.32
N THR A 61 4.72 -11.74 9.31
CA THR A 61 5.86 -11.94 10.22
C THR A 61 6.61 -13.25 9.95
N ASP A 62 6.03 -14.13 9.12
CA ASP A 62 6.65 -15.38 8.73
C ASP A 62 7.77 -15.17 7.69
N GLN A 63 9.01 -15.29 8.17
CA GLN A 63 10.22 -15.10 7.38
C GLN A 63 10.44 -16.22 6.34
N SER A 64 9.74 -17.35 6.46
CA SER A 64 9.83 -18.46 5.51
C SER A 64 9.05 -18.19 4.22
N LEU A 65 8.08 -17.27 4.26
CA LEU A 65 7.21 -17.00 3.12
C LEU A 65 7.91 -16.14 2.06
N PRO A 66 7.98 -16.61 0.81
CA PRO A 66 8.55 -15.82 -0.28
C PRO A 66 7.59 -14.70 -0.71
N GLU A 67 8.13 -13.58 -1.21
CA GLU A 67 7.31 -12.55 -1.86
C GLU A 67 6.58 -13.17 -3.06
N THR A 68 5.25 -13.02 -3.09
CA THR A 68 4.45 -13.43 -4.24
C THR A 68 4.51 -12.34 -5.33
N PRO A 69 4.33 -12.68 -6.63
CA PRO A 69 4.28 -11.67 -7.69
C PRO A 69 3.21 -10.58 -7.44
N LEU A 70 2.09 -10.96 -6.81
CA LEU A 70 1.01 -10.05 -6.47
C LEU A 70 1.40 -9.13 -5.30
N LEU A 71 2.07 -9.66 -4.28
CA LEU A 71 2.60 -8.87 -3.16
C LEU A 71 3.64 -7.86 -3.65
N LYS A 72 4.55 -8.30 -4.54
CA LYS A 72 5.50 -7.43 -5.23
C LYS A 72 4.80 -6.32 -6.00
N ARG A 73 3.76 -6.66 -6.77
CA ARG A 73 3.01 -5.68 -7.57
C ARG A 73 2.33 -4.65 -6.68
N ALA A 74 1.67 -5.07 -5.60
CA ALA A 74 1.05 -4.17 -4.63
C ALA A 74 2.07 -3.23 -3.99
N ARG A 75 3.24 -3.75 -3.58
CA ARG A 75 4.35 -2.94 -3.03
C ARG A 75 4.83 -1.87 -4.02
N LEU A 76 5.07 -2.25 -5.28
CA LEU A 76 5.52 -1.31 -6.29
C LEU A 76 4.46 -0.23 -6.59
N GLN A 77 3.19 -0.62 -6.72
CA GLN A 77 2.09 0.32 -6.95
C GLN A 77 1.96 1.33 -5.80
N LEU A 78 2.12 0.90 -4.55
CA LEU A 78 2.07 1.79 -3.40
C LEU A 78 3.28 2.74 -3.34
N GLY A 79 4.48 2.27 -3.69
CA GLY A 79 5.65 3.13 -3.85
C GLY A 79 5.44 4.19 -4.93
N GLU A 80 4.86 3.82 -6.07
CA GLU A 80 4.51 4.76 -7.14
C GLU A 80 3.47 5.79 -6.68
N ILE A 81 2.43 5.38 -5.94
CA ILE A 81 1.40 6.30 -5.41
C ILE A 81 2.05 7.35 -4.50
N VAL A 82 2.95 6.95 -3.61
CA VAL A 82 3.67 7.89 -2.73
C VAL A 82 4.47 8.89 -3.57
N SER A 83 5.24 8.43 -4.55
CA SER A 83 6.04 9.32 -5.40
C SER A 83 5.17 10.28 -6.22
N GLU A 84 4.04 9.81 -6.74
CA GLU A 84 3.08 10.65 -7.47
C GLU A 84 2.46 11.71 -6.55
N LEU A 85 2.09 11.34 -5.33
CA LEU A 85 1.54 12.25 -4.33
C LEU A 85 2.56 13.31 -3.90
N GLU A 86 3.82 12.94 -3.69
CA GLU A 86 4.91 13.87 -3.38
C GLU A 86 5.10 14.88 -4.53
N GLN A 87 5.07 14.42 -5.77
CA GLN A 87 5.14 15.31 -6.93
C GLN A 87 3.91 16.22 -7.04
N VAL A 88 2.71 15.74 -6.72
CA VAL A 88 1.51 16.59 -6.63
C VAL A 88 1.72 17.66 -5.55
N HIS A 89 2.25 17.28 -4.39
CA HIS A 89 2.58 18.20 -3.30
C HIS A 89 3.60 19.27 -3.73
N GLU A 90 4.73 18.91 -4.32
CA GLU A 90 5.73 19.85 -4.82
C GLU A 90 5.18 20.83 -5.87
N ASN A 91 4.27 20.35 -6.73
CA ASN A 91 3.67 21.17 -7.78
C ASN A 91 2.57 22.11 -7.25
N CYS A 92 1.88 21.72 -6.17
CA CYS A 92 0.75 22.44 -5.61
C CYS A 92 1.14 23.36 -4.44
N VAL A 93 2.22 23.06 -3.71
CA VAL A 93 2.71 23.81 -2.56
C VAL A 93 3.98 24.56 -2.94
N ARG A 94 3.90 25.90 -3.07
CA ARG A 94 5.11 26.74 -3.09
C ARG A 94 5.60 26.93 -1.65
N ALA A 95 6.92 26.98 -1.47
CA ALA A 95 7.59 27.26 -0.20
C ALA A 95 6.77 28.18 0.72
N VAL A 96 6.64 27.73 1.97
CA VAL A 96 5.95 28.44 3.05
C VAL A 96 6.47 29.88 3.08
N LYS A 97 5.60 30.85 2.80
CA LYS A 97 5.93 32.26 3.04
C LYS A 97 6.15 32.46 4.54
N GLU A 98 6.92 33.49 4.92
CA GLU A 98 7.12 33.87 6.33
C GLU A 98 5.82 34.09 7.12
N ASP A 99 4.65 34.16 6.46
CA ASP A 99 3.31 34.27 7.06
C ASP A 99 2.54 32.94 7.21
N GLY A 100 3.13 31.79 6.83
CA GLY A 100 2.51 30.46 6.91
C GLY A 100 1.46 30.15 5.83
N LYS A 101 1.17 31.05 4.88
CA LYS A 101 0.10 30.85 3.89
C LYS A 101 0.59 30.24 2.58
N VAL A 102 0.12 29.03 2.29
CA VAL A 102 0.33 28.32 1.01
C VAL A 102 -0.53 28.96 -0.09
N LYS A 103 0.09 29.41 -1.19
CA LYS A 103 -0.65 29.85 -2.39
C LYS A 103 -0.74 28.71 -3.41
N PRO A 104 -1.94 28.14 -3.67
CA PRO A 104 -2.11 27.10 -4.67
C PRO A 104 -1.93 27.64 -6.09
N LYS A 105 -1.14 26.95 -6.92
CA LYS A 105 -1.09 27.20 -8.38
C LYS A 105 -2.30 26.57 -9.06
N LYS A 106 -3.42 27.30 -9.11
CA LYS A 106 -4.67 26.84 -9.75
C LYS A 106 -4.50 26.38 -11.21
N THR A 107 -3.54 26.92 -11.96
CA THR A 107 -3.33 26.62 -13.39
C THR A 107 -2.75 25.23 -13.70
N LYS A 108 -2.21 24.50 -12.73
CA LYS A 108 -1.72 23.11 -12.92
C LYS A 108 -2.64 22.04 -12.33
N TRP A 109 -3.76 22.44 -11.71
CA TRP A 109 -4.65 21.53 -10.97
C TRP A 109 -5.29 20.46 -11.86
N PHE A 110 -5.75 20.80 -13.05
CA PHE A 110 -6.40 19.83 -13.96
C PHE A 110 -5.45 18.67 -14.33
N LEU A 111 -4.16 18.95 -14.50
CA LEU A 111 -3.13 17.92 -14.68
C LEU A 111 -2.94 17.06 -13.42
N GLN A 112 -3.10 17.63 -12.22
CA GLN A 112 -3.00 16.86 -10.97
C GLN A 112 -4.25 16.02 -10.70
N GLN A 113 -5.44 16.44 -11.16
CA GLN A 113 -6.67 15.62 -11.05
C GLN A 113 -6.53 14.29 -11.78
N ASN A 114 -5.98 14.30 -13.00
CA ASN A 114 -5.73 13.06 -13.73
C ASN A 114 -4.76 12.14 -12.98
N ARG A 115 -3.67 12.70 -12.44
CA ARG A 115 -2.71 11.93 -11.63
C ARG A 115 -3.33 11.36 -10.36
N LEU A 116 -4.20 12.10 -9.68
CA LEU A 116 -4.94 11.60 -8.52
C LEU A 116 -5.92 10.49 -8.91
N SER A 117 -6.54 10.57 -10.09
CA SER A 117 -7.39 9.49 -10.63
C SER A 117 -6.58 8.23 -10.91
N GLU A 118 -5.39 8.36 -11.50
CA GLU A 118 -4.48 7.24 -11.73
C GLU A 118 -3.98 6.63 -10.41
N CYS A 119 -3.62 7.46 -9.42
CA CYS A 119 -3.29 6.98 -8.08
C CYS A 119 -4.44 6.18 -7.48
N ARG A 120 -5.68 6.57 -7.77
CA ARG A 120 -6.87 5.87 -7.32
C ARG A 120 -7.02 4.48 -7.93
N GLU A 121 -6.82 4.38 -9.24
CA GLU A 121 -6.85 3.08 -9.94
C GLU A 121 -5.74 2.17 -9.41
N LYS A 122 -4.52 2.70 -9.27
CA LYS A 122 -3.39 1.98 -8.68
C LYS A 122 -3.68 1.51 -7.26
N ALA A 123 -4.35 2.31 -6.42
CA ALA A 123 -4.68 1.94 -5.05
C ALA A 123 -5.69 0.78 -5.00
N ARG A 124 -6.70 0.82 -5.88
CA ARG A 124 -7.66 -0.28 -6.08
C ARG A 124 -6.96 -1.57 -6.49
N ASP A 125 -6.07 -1.48 -7.47
CA ASP A 125 -5.32 -2.63 -7.97
C ASP A 125 -4.37 -3.18 -6.90
N ALA A 126 -3.69 -2.29 -6.17
CA ALA A 126 -2.81 -2.68 -5.07
C ALA A 126 -3.60 -3.43 -3.99
N ARG A 127 -4.82 -3.00 -3.66
CA ARG A 127 -5.71 -3.71 -2.74
C ARG A 127 -6.11 -5.08 -3.26
N ALA A 128 -6.53 -5.18 -4.52
CA ALA A 128 -6.89 -6.46 -5.11
C ALA A 128 -5.71 -7.44 -5.12
N ASN A 129 -4.53 -6.95 -5.50
CA ASN A 129 -3.29 -7.71 -5.50
C ASN A 129 -2.89 -8.16 -4.08
N LEU A 130 -2.99 -7.27 -3.09
CA LEU A 130 -2.66 -7.58 -1.71
C LEU A 130 -3.59 -8.65 -1.12
N LEU A 131 -4.90 -8.53 -1.33
CA LEU A 131 -5.87 -9.52 -0.88
C LEU A 131 -5.63 -10.89 -1.53
N ALA A 132 -5.39 -10.91 -2.85
CA ALA A 132 -5.09 -12.15 -3.57
C ALA A 132 -3.74 -12.77 -3.16
N ALA A 133 -2.74 -11.94 -2.85
CA ALA A 133 -1.46 -12.38 -2.30
C ALA A 133 -1.65 -13.06 -0.93
N LEU A 134 -2.44 -12.46 -0.04
CA LEU A 134 -2.74 -13.01 1.28
C LEU A 134 -3.46 -14.36 1.18
N GLN A 135 -4.46 -14.47 0.31
CA GLN A 135 -5.13 -15.75 0.05
C GLN A 135 -4.15 -16.82 -0.45
N THR A 136 -3.22 -16.44 -1.33
CA THR A 136 -2.20 -17.36 -1.85
C THR A 136 -1.26 -17.83 -0.75
N LEU A 137 -0.83 -16.93 0.14
CA LEU A 137 0.04 -17.27 1.27
C LEU A 137 -0.66 -18.20 2.26
N GLN A 138 -1.91 -17.90 2.63
CA GLN A 138 -2.73 -18.73 3.52
C GLN A 138 -2.97 -20.15 2.95
N LEU A 139 -3.17 -20.27 1.63
CA LEU A 139 -3.32 -21.57 0.98
C LEU A 139 -2.02 -22.39 1.00
N ARG A 140 -0.84 -21.76 1.06
CA ARG A 140 0.44 -22.45 1.18
C ARG A 140 0.64 -22.96 2.61
N GLU A 141 0.45 -22.10 3.60
CA GLU A 141 0.48 -22.48 5.02
C GLU A 141 -0.45 -23.68 5.29
N ALA A 142 -1.70 -23.63 4.81
CA ALA A 142 -2.67 -24.71 4.99
C ALA A 142 -2.28 -26.03 4.30
N LYS A 143 -1.47 -25.99 3.22
CA LYS A 143 -0.96 -27.20 2.57
C LYS A 143 0.21 -27.77 3.34
N GLU A 144 1.15 -26.94 3.77
CA GLU A 144 2.33 -27.34 4.55
C GLU A 144 1.91 -28.04 5.85
N THR A 145 0.97 -27.46 6.60
CA THR A 145 0.42 -28.07 7.83
C THR A 145 -0.23 -29.44 7.56
N LYS A 146 -0.86 -29.64 6.40
CA LYS A 146 -1.47 -30.94 6.03
C LYS A 146 -0.43 -31.99 5.70
N TYR A 147 0.66 -31.62 5.00
CA TYR A 147 1.75 -32.55 4.70
C TYR A 147 2.48 -32.97 5.98
N GLU A 148 2.79 -32.02 6.87
CA GLU A 148 3.42 -32.33 8.16
C GLU A 148 2.56 -33.25 9.04
N ALA A 149 1.23 -33.06 9.03
CA ALA A 149 0.30 -33.90 9.79
C ALA A 149 0.15 -35.31 9.20
N GLN A 150 0.35 -35.49 7.89
CA GLN A 150 0.36 -36.81 7.25
C GLN A 150 1.67 -37.56 7.48
N GLU A 151 2.80 -36.85 7.46
CA GLU A 151 4.13 -37.44 7.69
C GLU A 151 4.35 -37.91 9.14
N LYS A 152 3.67 -37.27 10.11
CA LYS A 152 3.72 -37.66 11.53
C LYS A 152 2.75 -38.79 11.92
N ARG A 153 1.96 -39.36 11.00
CA ARG A 153 1.13 -40.54 11.33
C ARG A 153 2.03 -41.78 11.41
N PRO A 154 2.17 -42.45 12.56
CA PRO A 154 2.88 -43.71 12.62
C PRO A 154 2.11 -44.73 11.77
N THR A 155 2.80 -45.34 10.83
CA THR A 155 2.36 -46.58 10.19
C THR A 155 2.31 -47.65 11.27
N THR A 156 1.15 -47.80 11.91
CA THR A 156 0.85 -49.01 12.69
C THR A 156 0.67 -50.15 11.70
N SER A 157 1.72 -50.96 11.54
CA SER A 157 1.65 -52.35 11.08
C SER A 157 1.29 -53.27 12.24
#